data_AF-A0A923QUH0-F1
#
_entry.id   AF-A0A923QUH0-F1
#
_cell.length_a   1.000
_cell.length_b   1.000
_cell.length_c   1.000
_cell.angle_alpha   90.00
_cell.angle_beta   90.00
_cell.angle_gamma   90.00
#
_symmetry.space_group_name_H-M   'P 1'
#
loop_
_entity.id
_entity.type
_entity.pdbx_description
1 polymer ?
#
loop_
_entity_poly.entity_id
_entity_poly.type
_entity_poly.pdbx_seq_one_letter_code
_entity_poly.pdbx_strand_id
1 'polypeptide(L)'
;MLSLQTASFTSLFFEARLSPAPACRAWTEAQGCFTGVEWHSAIEAMPLIRKFFEEARLAASEVLGVEGIDRLGIFRKLMLHESTGGLSRSWLRDLGFVHLDAASGIHLYCLWTAVDKTLMRFSSQLKFSLSAIRLSRGVIPFFFFVFLWGFTGFRPGLLRPFLLVLFRLCSSRLGIRFRWAVPLVSALLVDALFGFFHAYGSEFEFDRWAPGELHYALSWWGGVFGFEWARARGWSGARAHLCLGISSWFSILPLDLWIGHFAPWTPVLSFITVEFLVRGGFLLLFLGVLLSGFFPNNAWATHSLEWMSLGWNAAFGSIGGILSEWGGDRNLDETLGVFLSAFCAILIVLAWMGRTRHSPDEAMNV
;
A
#
# COMPACT_ATOMS: atom_id res chain seq x y z
N MET A 1 -46.83 -9.39 17.94
CA MET A 1 -45.78 -8.42 18.29
C MET A 1 -44.63 -9.16 18.97
N LEU A 2 -43.71 -9.69 18.18
CA LEU A 2 -42.42 -10.22 18.64
C LEU A 2 -41.40 -9.55 17.74
N SER A 3 -40.69 -8.56 18.28
CA SER A 3 -39.60 -7.88 17.59
C SER A 3 -38.46 -8.86 17.42
N LEU A 4 -38.33 -9.44 16.23
CA LEU A 4 -37.06 -10.00 15.80
C LEU A 4 -36.06 -8.85 15.77
N GLN A 5 -35.24 -8.76 16.83
CA GLN A 5 -33.99 -8.03 16.78
C GLN A 5 -33.16 -8.67 15.66
N THR A 6 -33.18 -8.06 14.49
CA THR A 6 -32.13 -8.19 13.49
C THR A 6 -30.86 -7.61 14.10
N ALA A 7 -30.23 -8.36 15.00
CA ALA A 7 -28.80 -8.24 15.22
C ALA A 7 -28.19 -8.47 13.83
N SER A 8 -27.70 -7.39 13.23
CA SER A 8 -27.16 -7.42 11.89
C SER A 8 -26.04 -8.46 11.86
N PHE A 9 -26.06 -9.36 10.90
CA PHE A 9 -25.04 -10.39 10.73
C PHE A 9 -23.63 -9.78 10.55
N THR A 10 -23.56 -8.47 10.25
CA THR A 10 -22.35 -7.63 10.29
C THR A 10 -21.73 -7.51 11.69
N SER A 11 -22.52 -7.48 12.76
CA SER A 11 -21.99 -7.49 14.14
C SER A 11 -21.29 -8.81 14.48
N LEU A 12 -21.83 -9.94 14.02
CA LEU A 12 -21.26 -11.27 14.24
C LEU A 12 -19.92 -11.51 13.52
N PHE A 13 -19.69 -10.84 12.38
CA PHE A 13 -18.41 -10.92 11.66
C PHE A 13 -17.37 -9.89 12.15
N PHE A 14 -17.81 -8.73 12.66
CA PHE A 14 -16.92 -7.74 13.30
C PHE A 14 -16.54 -8.10 14.75
N GLU A 15 -17.38 -8.86 15.46
CA GLU A 15 -17.09 -9.40 16.81
C GLU A 15 -16.40 -10.77 16.80
N ALA A 16 -16.05 -11.31 15.64
CA ALA A 16 -15.09 -12.41 15.55
C ALA A 16 -13.65 -11.91 15.85
N ARG A 17 -13.48 -11.09 16.89
CA ARG A 17 -12.20 -10.94 17.57
C ARG A 17 -11.89 -12.30 18.16
N LEU A 18 -10.99 -13.03 17.52
CA LEU A 18 -10.45 -14.30 18.01
C LEU A 18 -9.71 -14.02 19.32
N SER A 19 -10.47 -13.87 20.40
CA SER A 19 -9.98 -13.97 21.76
C SER A 19 -9.59 -15.43 21.96
N PRO A 20 -8.31 -15.71 22.08
CA PRO A 20 -7.83 -17.07 22.07
C PRO A 20 -8.13 -17.71 23.42
N ALA A 21 -8.31 -19.04 23.40
CA ALA A 21 -8.72 -19.80 24.57
C ALA A 21 -7.73 -19.56 25.74
N PRO A 22 -8.22 -19.45 27.00
CA PRO A 22 -7.37 -19.22 28.17
C PRO A 22 -6.16 -20.16 28.31
N ALA A 23 -6.28 -21.40 27.85
CA ALA A 23 -5.20 -22.37 27.85
C ALA A 23 -4.01 -21.99 26.92
N CYS A 24 -4.30 -21.30 25.82
CA CYS A 24 -3.27 -20.83 24.88
C CYS A 24 -2.55 -19.59 25.43
N ARG A 25 -3.22 -18.74 26.23
CA ARG A 25 -2.60 -17.66 27.05
C ARG A 25 -1.54 -18.20 27.99
N ALA A 26 -1.94 -19.13 28.86
CA ALA A 26 -1.05 -19.72 29.83
C ALA A 26 0.17 -20.41 29.18
N TRP A 27 -0.02 -21.06 28.03
CA TRP A 27 1.07 -21.72 27.31
C TRP A 27 2.09 -20.71 26.76
N THR A 28 1.64 -19.60 26.18
CA THR A 28 2.53 -18.61 25.52
C THR A 28 3.34 -17.82 26.55
N GLU A 29 2.73 -17.45 27.69
CA GLU A 29 3.40 -16.84 28.84
C GLU A 29 4.46 -17.80 29.42
N ALA A 30 4.15 -19.08 29.53
CA ALA A 30 5.08 -20.10 30.02
C ALA A 30 6.30 -20.31 29.11
N GLN A 31 6.23 -19.92 27.83
CA GLN A 31 7.36 -19.98 26.88
C GLN A 31 8.27 -18.73 26.91
N GLY A 32 7.96 -17.72 27.74
CA GLY A 32 8.74 -16.47 27.78
C GLY A 32 8.71 -15.70 26.46
N CYS A 33 7.64 -15.85 25.67
CA CYS A 33 7.46 -15.09 24.44
C CYS A 33 7.20 -13.62 24.77
N PHE A 34 7.92 -12.71 24.10
CA PHE A 34 7.71 -11.27 24.23
C PHE A 34 6.26 -10.93 23.88
N THR A 35 5.58 -10.27 24.82
CA THR A 35 4.29 -9.64 24.58
C THR A 35 4.46 -8.46 23.61
N GLY A 36 3.38 -8.04 22.94
CA GLY A 36 3.40 -6.85 22.08
C GLY A 36 3.87 -5.60 22.83
N VAL A 37 3.58 -5.51 24.14
CA VAL A 37 4.07 -4.48 25.05
C VAL A 37 5.58 -4.52 25.17
N GLU A 38 6.18 -5.68 25.48
CA GLU A 38 7.63 -5.78 25.66
C GLU A 38 8.40 -5.55 24.36
N TRP A 39 7.85 -5.95 23.22
CA TRP A 39 8.45 -5.63 21.91
C TRP A 39 8.40 -4.13 21.61
N HIS A 40 7.27 -3.47 21.88
CA HIS A 40 7.15 -2.02 21.77
C HIS A 40 8.13 -1.35 22.72
N SER A 41 8.13 -1.72 24.01
CA SER A 41 9.07 -1.20 25.02
C SER A 41 10.53 -1.41 24.64
N ALA A 42 10.89 -2.50 23.95
CA ALA A 42 12.24 -2.71 23.44
C ALA A 42 12.60 -1.75 22.28
N ILE A 43 11.64 -1.42 21.41
CA ILE A 43 11.81 -0.36 20.39
C ILE A 43 11.87 1.02 21.06
N GLU A 44 11.03 1.27 22.07
CA GLU A 44 11.06 2.51 22.86
C GLU A 44 12.37 2.67 23.63
N ALA A 45 13.01 1.57 24.01
CA ALA A 45 14.31 1.52 24.69
C ALA A 45 15.51 1.79 23.76
N MET A 46 15.29 2.14 22.48
CA MET A 46 16.33 2.64 21.55
C MET A 46 16.26 4.19 21.43
N PRO A 47 16.58 4.95 22.48
CA PRO A 47 16.24 6.37 22.58
C PRO A 47 16.87 7.22 21.48
N LEU A 48 18.09 6.91 21.03
CA LEU A 48 18.78 7.70 20.01
C LEU A 48 18.15 7.54 18.62
N ILE A 49 17.83 6.30 18.22
CA ILE A 49 17.24 6.02 16.89
C ILE A 49 15.82 6.57 16.83
N ARG A 50 15.02 6.34 17.88
CA ARG A 50 13.65 6.86 17.94
C ARG A 50 13.63 8.38 17.96
N LYS A 51 14.46 9.02 18.80
CA LYS A 51 14.57 10.48 18.87
C LYS A 51 14.91 11.07 17.50
N PHE A 52 15.88 10.48 16.79
CA PHE A 52 16.21 10.91 15.44
C PHE A 52 15.01 10.87 14.48
N PHE A 53 14.28 9.74 14.41
CA PHE A 53 13.12 9.64 13.53
C PHE A 53 11.97 10.56 13.93
N GLU A 54 11.72 10.75 15.23
CA GLU A 54 10.68 11.66 15.71
C GLU A 54 11.02 13.12 15.43
N GLU A 55 12.25 13.56 15.68
CA GLU A 55 12.70 14.92 15.35
C GLU A 55 12.57 15.20 13.85
N ALA A 56 13.02 14.23 13.02
CA ALA A 56 12.93 14.35 11.58
C ALA A 56 11.47 14.34 11.06
N ARG A 57 10.60 13.53 11.68
CA ARG A 57 9.15 13.50 11.40
C ARG A 57 8.47 14.81 11.78
N LEU A 58 8.78 15.36 12.96
CA LEU A 58 8.24 16.63 13.43
C LEU A 58 8.67 17.80 12.54
N ALA A 59 9.94 17.85 12.14
CA ALA A 59 10.42 18.87 11.21
C ALA A 59 9.68 18.80 9.86
N ALA A 60 9.49 17.60 9.31
CA ALA A 60 8.70 17.43 8.09
C ALA A 60 7.21 17.80 8.27
N SER A 61 6.64 17.47 9.43
CA SER A 61 5.25 17.81 9.77
C SER A 61 5.03 19.31 9.86
N GLU A 62 5.98 20.06 10.45
CA GLU A 62 5.94 21.52 10.55
C GLU A 62 5.91 22.16 9.17
N VAL A 63 6.83 21.77 8.27
CA VAL A 63 6.88 22.29 6.89
C VAL A 63 5.58 22.01 6.14
N LEU A 64 5.07 20.78 6.21
CA LEU A 64 3.82 20.40 5.52
C LEU A 64 2.57 20.97 6.21
N GLY A 65 2.69 21.37 7.47
CA GLY A 65 1.64 21.94 8.30
C GLY A 65 1.37 23.41 8.03
N VAL A 66 2.31 24.10 7.37
CA VAL A 66 2.13 25.48 6.92
C VAL A 66 0.90 25.57 6.01
N GLU A 67 0.05 26.56 6.28
CA GLU A 67 -1.21 26.76 5.58
C GLU A 67 -0.98 26.84 4.07
N GLY A 68 -1.76 26.06 3.30
CA GLY A 68 -1.70 26.02 1.84
C GLY A 68 -0.68 25.05 1.24
N ILE A 69 0.29 24.54 2.01
CA ILE A 69 1.35 23.66 1.47
C ILE A 69 0.85 22.23 1.23
N ASP A 70 0.27 21.59 2.25
CA ASP A 70 -0.38 20.28 2.14
C ASP A 70 -1.87 20.36 2.51
N ARG A 71 -2.60 21.16 1.72
CA ARG A 71 -4.02 21.46 1.96
C ARG A 71 -4.90 20.21 1.96
N LEU A 72 -4.64 19.26 1.07
CA LEU A 72 -5.38 17.99 1.01
C LEU A 72 -4.88 16.97 2.04
N GLY A 73 -3.71 17.20 2.67
CA GLY A 73 -3.12 16.28 3.65
C GLY A 73 -2.54 15.00 3.06
N ILE A 74 -2.37 14.93 1.74
CA ILE A 74 -1.94 13.71 1.05
C ILE A 74 -0.50 13.35 1.44
N PHE A 75 0.38 14.34 1.55
CA PHE A 75 1.79 14.11 1.89
C PHE A 75 1.97 13.70 3.33
N ARG A 76 1.34 14.45 4.24
CA ARG A 76 1.31 14.12 5.67
C ARG A 76 0.73 12.74 5.91
N LYS A 77 -0.30 12.35 5.15
CA LYS A 77 -0.87 11.00 5.26
C LYS A 77 0.05 9.91 4.70
N LEU A 78 0.63 10.09 3.52
CA LEU A 78 1.46 9.07 2.87
C LEU A 78 2.81 8.87 3.56
N MET A 79 3.44 9.96 4.02
CA MET A 79 4.81 9.94 4.54
C MET A 79 4.89 9.92 6.06
N LEU A 80 3.99 10.62 6.75
CA LEU A 80 4.01 10.78 8.21
C LEU A 80 2.85 10.02 8.89
N HIS A 81 1.88 9.54 8.10
CA HIS A 81 0.63 8.98 8.58
C HIS A 81 -0.11 9.92 9.57
N GLU A 82 -0.08 11.20 9.26
CA GLU A 82 -0.84 12.22 9.99
C GLU A 82 -2.15 12.47 9.26
N SER A 83 -3.27 12.37 9.97
CA SER A 83 -4.57 12.73 9.41
C SER A 83 -4.83 14.21 9.62
N THR A 84 -5.03 14.95 8.54
CA THR A 84 -5.38 16.36 8.58
C THR A 84 -6.90 16.49 8.76
N GLY A 85 -7.34 17.32 9.70
CA GLY A 85 -8.75 17.41 10.10
C GLY A 85 -9.72 18.04 9.09
N GLY A 86 -9.29 18.36 7.87
CA GLY A 86 -10.06 19.20 6.94
C GLY A 86 -10.88 18.47 5.86
N LEU A 87 -10.56 17.23 5.52
CA LEU A 87 -11.23 16.49 4.44
C LEU A 87 -11.52 15.05 4.90
N SER A 88 -12.79 14.64 4.85
CA SER A 88 -13.20 13.31 5.32
C SER A 88 -12.59 12.24 4.43
N ARG A 89 -11.77 11.35 4.99
CA ARG A 89 -11.05 10.25 4.30
C ARG A 89 -11.91 9.45 3.30
N SER A 90 -13.22 9.43 3.49
CA SER A 90 -14.21 8.91 2.55
C SER A 90 -14.07 9.50 1.15
N TRP A 91 -13.88 10.82 1.00
CA TRP A 91 -13.94 11.47 -0.32
C TRP A 91 -12.87 10.95 -1.30
N LEU A 92 -11.61 10.78 -0.85
CA LEU A 92 -10.55 10.23 -1.68
C LEU A 92 -10.85 8.78 -2.06
N ARG A 93 -11.32 7.99 -1.11
CA ARG A 93 -11.68 6.59 -1.32
C ARG A 93 -12.84 6.47 -2.31
N ASP A 94 -13.88 7.29 -2.16
CA ASP A 94 -15.08 7.30 -2.98
C ASP A 94 -14.77 7.71 -4.42
N LEU A 95 -13.83 8.66 -4.62
CA LEU A 95 -13.32 9.01 -5.94
C LEU A 95 -12.37 7.97 -6.55
N GLY A 96 -11.92 6.97 -5.78
CA GLY A 96 -11.01 5.91 -6.26
C GLY A 96 -9.53 6.12 -5.96
N PHE A 97 -9.16 7.10 -5.14
CA PHE A 97 -7.80 7.29 -4.63
C PHE A 97 -7.50 6.38 -3.42
N VAL A 98 -7.92 5.12 -3.47
CA VAL A 98 -7.80 4.16 -2.35
C VAL A 98 -6.35 3.95 -1.91
N HIS A 99 -5.39 4.11 -2.82
CA HIS A 99 -3.97 4.00 -2.51
C HIS A 99 -3.36 5.28 -1.91
N LEU A 100 -4.05 6.43 -1.97
CA LEU A 100 -3.61 7.65 -1.29
C LEU A 100 -4.01 7.67 0.19
N ASP A 101 -5.04 6.91 0.57
CA ASP A 101 -5.52 6.83 1.95
C ASP A 101 -4.58 6.02 2.86
N ALA A 102 -3.77 5.13 2.30
CA ALA A 102 -2.72 4.44 3.03
C ALA A 102 -1.55 4.07 2.11
N ALA A 103 -0.32 4.33 2.59
CA ALA A 103 0.89 3.79 1.98
C ALA A 103 0.86 2.26 2.06
N SER A 104 0.27 1.62 1.05
CA SER A 104 0.08 0.18 0.99
C SER A 104 1.32 -0.54 0.45
N GLY A 105 1.29 -1.88 0.52
CA GLY A 105 2.39 -2.72 0.03
C GLY A 105 2.69 -2.57 -1.46
N ILE A 106 1.74 -2.05 -2.25
CA ILE A 106 1.97 -1.74 -3.66
C ILE A 106 3.04 -0.65 -3.84
N HIS A 107 3.05 0.37 -2.97
CA HIS A 107 4.02 1.47 -3.06
C HIS A 107 5.41 0.95 -2.74
N LEU A 108 5.55 0.16 -1.67
CA LEU A 108 6.81 -0.50 -1.32
C LEU A 108 7.31 -1.42 -2.43
N TYR A 109 6.44 -2.18 -3.08
CA TYR A 109 6.80 -3.06 -4.19
C TYR A 109 7.26 -2.28 -5.43
N CYS A 110 6.51 -1.24 -5.81
CA CYS A 110 6.88 -0.37 -6.92
C CYS A 110 8.21 0.35 -6.63
N LEU A 111 8.46 0.72 -5.36
CA LEU A 111 9.64 1.46 -4.95
C LEU A 111 10.87 0.57 -4.95
N TRP A 112 10.71 -0.66 -4.44
CA TRP A 112 11.68 -1.73 -4.61
C TRP A 112 12.06 -1.89 -6.09
N THR A 113 11.07 -1.94 -6.98
CA THR A 113 11.30 -2.11 -8.42
C THR A 113 12.01 -0.89 -9.04
N ALA A 114 11.71 0.32 -8.57
CA ALA A 114 12.37 1.55 -9.01
C ALA A 114 13.85 1.60 -8.56
N VAL A 115 14.11 1.24 -7.29
CA VAL A 115 15.45 1.10 -6.74
C VAL A 115 16.24 0.04 -7.52
N ASP A 116 15.64 -1.13 -7.76
CA ASP A 116 16.25 -2.22 -8.51
C ASP A 116 16.68 -1.79 -9.92
N LYS A 117 15.78 -1.14 -10.68
CA LYS A 117 16.10 -0.61 -12.01
C LYS A 117 17.21 0.43 -11.98
N THR A 118 17.18 1.31 -10.99
CA THR A 118 18.19 2.36 -10.80
C THR A 118 19.55 1.74 -10.52
N LEU A 119 19.61 0.75 -9.62
CA LEU A 119 20.81 -0.01 -9.30
C LEU A 119 21.34 -0.76 -10.51
N MET A 120 20.48 -1.41 -11.28
CA MET A 120 20.89 -2.09 -12.51
C MET A 120 21.51 -1.11 -13.51
N ARG A 121 20.90 0.08 -13.69
CA ARG A 121 21.43 1.13 -14.56
C ARG A 121 22.81 1.62 -14.08
N PHE A 122 22.96 1.95 -12.81
CA PHE A 122 24.24 2.37 -12.25
C PHE A 122 25.29 1.27 -12.30
N SER A 123 24.91 0.03 -12.00
CA SER A 123 25.83 -1.11 -12.03
C SER A 123 26.39 -1.37 -13.42
N SER A 124 25.59 -1.14 -14.46
CA SER A 124 26.04 -1.24 -15.86
C SER A 124 27.07 -0.17 -16.23
N GLN A 125 26.97 1.02 -15.62
CA GLN A 125 27.89 2.13 -15.85
C GLN A 125 29.16 2.00 -15.02
N LEU A 126 29.03 1.54 -13.77
CA LEU A 126 30.12 1.46 -12.78
C LEU A 126 30.81 0.08 -12.73
N LYS A 127 30.37 -0.87 -13.56
CA LYS A 127 30.93 -2.24 -13.67
C LYS A 127 30.99 -2.98 -12.32
N PHE A 128 29.93 -2.88 -11.52
CA PHE A 128 29.87 -3.61 -10.24
C PHE A 128 29.82 -5.14 -10.43
N SER A 129 30.36 -5.88 -9.45
CA SER A 129 30.29 -7.34 -9.46
C SER A 129 28.84 -7.83 -9.31
N LEU A 130 28.52 -8.99 -9.90
CA LEU A 130 27.20 -9.61 -9.78
C LEU A 130 26.79 -9.86 -8.32
N SER A 131 27.76 -10.18 -7.46
CA SER A 131 27.53 -10.37 -6.02
C SER A 131 27.12 -9.08 -5.33
N ALA A 132 27.77 -7.96 -5.66
CA ALA A 132 27.42 -6.64 -5.13
C ALA A 132 26.01 -6.21 -5.58
N ILE A 133 25.64 -6.50 -6.84
CA ILE A 133 24.29 -6.26 -7.35
C ILE A 133 23.27 -7.13 -6.60
N ARG A 134 23.53 -8.43 -6.41
CA ARG A 134 22.60 -9.31 -5.70
C ARG A 134 22.40 -8.89 -4.25
N LEU A 135 23.46 -8.47 -3.57
CA LEU A 135 23.39 -7.98 -2.20
C LEU A 135 22.61 -6.66 -2.13
N SER A 136 22.92 -5.69 -3.00
CA SER A 136 22.28 -4.37 -3.00
C SER A 136 20.77 -4.45 -3.26
N ARG A 137 20.32 -5.42 -4.08
CA ARG A 137 18.91 -5.69 -4.36
C ARG A 137 18.10 -6.08 -3.12
N GLY A 138 18.71 -6.71 -2.12
CA GLY A 138 18.02 -7.03 -0.86
C GLY A 138 18.23 -5.95 0.20
N VAL A 139 19.48 -5.47 0.31
CA VAL A 139 19.90 -4.58 1.40
C VAL A 139 19.30 -3.19 1.28
N ILE A 140 19.36 -2.57 0.09
CA ILE A 140 18.92 -1.17 -0.07
C ILE A 140 17.40 -1.05 0.15
N PRO A 141 16.54 -1.88 -0.48
CA PRO A 141 15.11 -1.79 -0.21
C PRO A 141 14.75 -2.14 1.23
N PHE A 142 15.48 -3.04 1.88
CA PHE A 142 15.29 -3.35 3.31
C PHE A 142 15.57 -2.12 4.19
N PHE A 143 16.72 -1.46 4.01
CA PHE A 143 17.04 -0.25 4.76
C PHE A 143 16.05 0.88 4.47
N PHE A 144 15.65 1.04 3.21
CA PHE A 144 14.64 2.01 2.83
C PHE A 144 13.30 1.75 3.53
N PHE A 145 12.89 0.48 3.59
CA PHE A 145 11.69 0.07 4.32
C PHE A 145 11.81 0.37 5.82
N VAL A 146 12.91 -0.05 6.47
CA VAL A 146 13.15 0.22 7.90
C VAL A 146 13.13 1.72 8.19
N PHE A 147 13.69 2.51 7.28
CA PHE A 147 13.66 3.97 7.39
C PHE A 147 12.24 4.53 7.28
N LEU A 148 11.46 4.15 6.26
CA LEU A 148 10.05 4.56 6.14
C LEU A 148 9.23 4.12 7.34
N TRP A 149 9.50 2.92 7.84
CA TRP A 149 8.84 2.37 9.01
C TRP A 149 9.15 3.22 10.25
N GLY A 150 10.41 3.59 10.47
CA GLY A 150 10.79 4.53 11.53
C GLY A 150 10.14 5.90 11.37
N PHE A 151 10.13 6.44 10.15
CA PHE A 151 9.56 7.77 9.85
C PHE A 151 8.06 7.88 10.09
N THR A 152 7.33 6.77 9.94
CA THR A 152 5.90 6.72 10.21
C THR A 152 5.58 6.38 11.67
N GLY A 153 6.59 6.36 12.55
CA GLY A 153 6.46 6.07 13.97
C GLY A 153 6.43 4.58 14.28
N PHE A 154 7.19 3.77 13.53
CA PHE A 154 7.29 2.31 13.70
C PHE A 154 5.94 1.59 13.69
N ARG A 155 5.00 2.07 12.85
CA ARG A 155 3.64 1.51 12.80
C ARG A 155 3.62 0.06 12.30
N PRO A 156 2.98 -0.87 13.02
CA PRO A 156 2.87 -2.27 12.63
C PRO A 156 2.19 -2.50 11.27
N GLY A 157 1.27 -1.60 10.87
CA GLY A 157 0.60 -1.69 9.58
C GLY A 157 1.54 -1.69 8.36
N LEU A 158 2.74 -1.08 8.48
CA LEU A 158 3.76 -1.15 7.43
C LEU A 158 4.55 -2.46 7.43
N LEU A 159 4.58 -3.18 8.55
CA LEU A 159 5.21 -4.51 8.63
C LEU A 159 4.46 -5.54 7.77
N ARG A 160 3.14 -5.36 7.59
CA ARG A 160 2.27 -6.27 6.83
C ARG A 160 2.78 -6.52 5.40
N PRO A 161 2.97 -5.51 4.53
CA PRO A 161 3.60 -5.71 3.22
C PRO A 161 4.91 -6.50 3.25
N PHE A 162 5.77 -6.22 4.24
CA PHE A 162 7.07 -6.87 4.35
C PHE A 162 6.92 -8.37 4.66
N LEU A 163 6.08 -8.71 5.64
CA LEU A 163 5.78 -10.10 5.97
C LEU A 163 5.20 -10.85 4.77
N LEU A 164 4.33 -10.21 3.99
CA LEU A 164 3.74 -10.82 2.80
C LEU A 164 4.75 -11.09 1.70
N VAL A 165 5.69 -10.16 1.48
CA VAL A 165 6.81 -10.39 0.56
C VAL A 165 7.69 -11.53 1.07
N LEU A 166 8.00 -11.58 2.38
CA LEU A 166 8.81 -12.63 2.97
C LEU A 166 8.14 -14.01 2.84
N PHE A 167 6.85 -14.12 3.19
CA PHE A 167 6.07 -15.35 3.02
C PHE A 167 6.05 -15.81 1.57
N ARG A 168 5.86 -14.89 0.62
CA ARG A 168 5.92 -15.21 -0.81
C ARG A 168 7.30 -15.73 -1.21
N LEU A 169 8.38 -15.09 -0.77
CA LEU A 169 9.74 -15.57 -1.04
C LEU A 169 9.98 -16.96 -0.47
N CYS A 170 9.58 -17.21 0.79
CA CYS A 170 9.71 -18.53 1.42
C CYS A 170 8.87 -19.59 0.70
N SER A 171 7.60 -19.30 0.37
CA SER A 171 6.72 -20.22 -0.34
C SER A 171 7.27 -20.64 -1.71
N SER A 172 7.95 -19.71 -2.41
CA SER A 172 8.54 -19.96 -3.71
C SER A 172 9.71 -20.94 -3.62
N ARG A 173 10.50 -20.85 -2.54
CA ARG A 173 11.62 -21.76 -2.26
C ARG A 173 11.15 -23.13 -1.78
N LEU A 174 10.05 -23.19 -1.05
CA LEU A 174 9.44 -24.43 -0.56
C LEU A 174 8.68 -25.20 -1.66
N GLY A 175 8.54 -24.65 -2.86
CA GLY A 175 7.90 -25.36 -3.98
C GLY A 175 6.40 -25.57 -3.79
N ILE A 176 5.71 -24.68 -3.05
CA ILE A 176 4.26 -24.80 -2.83
C ILE A 176 3.51 -24.83 -4.16
N ARG A 177 2.69 -25.88 -4.35
CA ARG A 177 1.96 -26.16 -5.60
C ARG A 177 0.96 -25.05 -5.96
N PHE A 178 0.25 -24.50 -4.97
CA PHE A 178 -0.82 -23.51 -5.18
C PHE A 178 -0.32 -22.07 -5.07
N ARG A 179 0.62 -21.69 -5.94
CA ARG A 179 1.25 -20.34 -5.91
C ARG A 179 0.27 -19.17 -5.99
N TRP A 180 -0.88 -19.37 -6.62
CA TRP A 180 -1.93 -18.35 -6.75
C TRP A 180 -2.71 -18.10 -5.46
N ALA A 181 -2.80 -19.10 -4.57
CA ALA A 181 -3.50 -19.00 -3.29
C ALA A 181 -2.60 -18.45 -2.18
N VAL A 182 -1.28 -18.65 -2.30
CA VAL A 182 -0.29 -18.20 -1.32
C VAL A 182 -0.46 -16.73 -0.92
N PRO A 183 -0.64 -15.75 -1.83
CA PRO A 183 -0.76 -14.35 -1.44
C PRO A 183 -1.96 -14.10 -0.52
N LEU A 184 -3.11 -14.72 -0.81
CA LEU A 184 -4.32 -14.59 -0.02
C LEU A 184 -4.15 -15.25 1.35
N VAL A 185 -3.68 -16.50 1.37
CA VAL A 185 -3.44 -17.24 2.62
C VAL A 185 -2.42 -16.51 3.49
N SER A 186 -1.35 -15.98 2.90
CA SER A 186 -0.35 -15.21 3.64
C SER A 186 -0.94 -13.93 4.22
N ALA A 187 -1.78 -13.22 3.47
CA ALA A 187 -2.46 -12.01 3.96
C ALA A 187 -3.36 -12.32 5.15
N LEU A 188 -4.23 -13.32 5.01
CA LEU A 188 -5.11 -13.77 6.08
C LEU A 188 -4.35 -14.31 7.29
N LEU A 189 -3.21 -14.99 7.08
CA LEU A 189 -2.37 -15.46 8.18
C LEU A 189 -1.68 -14.31 8.92
N VAL A 190 -1.17 -13.30 8.20
CA VAL A 190 -0.60 -12.10 8.83
C VAL A 190 -1.66 -11.37 9.65
N ASP A 191 -2.89 -11.28 9.13
CA ASP A 191 -4.01 -10.67 9.84
C ASP A 191 -4.40 -11.47 11.07
N ALA A 192 -4.51 -12.78 10.94
CA ALA A 192 -4.76 -13.67 12.07
C ALA A 192 -3.66 -13.57 13.13
N LEU A 193 -2.39 -13.44 12.72
CA LEU A 193 -1.27 -13.22 13.64
C LEU A 193 -1.41 -11.89 14.37
N PHE A 194 -1.75 -10.80 13.68
CA PHE A 194 -1.97 -9.50 14.32
C PHE A 194 -3.19 -9.50 15.23
N GLY A 195 -4.29 -10.13 14.82
CA GLY A 195 -5.48 -10.34 15.66
C GLY A 195 -5.16 -11.17 16.90
N PHE A 196 -4.36 -12.22 16.76
CA PHE A 196 -3.83 -13.02 17.87
C PHE A 196 -3.02 -12.11 18.81
N PHE A 197 -1.95 -11.47 18.34
CA PHE A 197 -1.11 -10.61 19.18
C PHE A 197 -1.89 -9.49 19.88
N HIS A 198 -2.92 -8.93 19.24
CA HIS A 198 -3.81 -7.96 19.88
C HIS A 198 -4.59 -8.59 21.04
N ALA A 199 -5.25 -9.72 20.81
CA ALA A 199 -6.07 -10.39 21.81
C ALA A 199 -5.24 -10.91 23.02
N TYR A 200 -3.92 -10.98 22.88
CA TYR A 200 -2.97 -11.33 23.93
C TYR A 200 -2.23 -10.15 24.56
N GLY A 201 -2.20 -8.99 23.92
CA GLY A 201 -1.05 -8.11 24.07
C GLY A 201 -1.28 -6.61 24.23
N SER A 202 -2.49 -6.03 24.17
CA SER A 202 -2.58 -4.59 24.40
C SER A 202 -3.96 -4.02 24.77
N GLU A 203 -3.95 -3.08 25.72
CA GLU A 203 -4.98 -2.03 25.91
C GLU A 203 -5.00 -1.01 24.74
N PHE A 204 -4.32 -1.29 23.62
CA PHE A 204 -4.26 -0.37 22.48
C PHE A 204 -5.49 -0.51 21.58
N GLU A 205 -6.01 0.64 21.14
CA GLU A 205 -7.10 0.76 20.16
C GLU A 205 -6.74 0.03 18.84
N PHE A 206 -7.30 -1.16 18.63
CA PHE A 206 -7.15 -1.99 17.43
C PHE A 206 -7.57 -1.27 16.14
N ASP A 207 -8.43 -0.26 16.25
CA ASP A 207 -8.86 0.59 15.15
C ASP A 207 -7.67 1.27 14.43
N ARG A 208 -6.51 1.37 15.10
CA ARG A 208 -5.26 1.87 14.50
C ARG A 208 -4.42 0.78 13.81
N TRP A 209 -4.65 -0.48 14.11
CA TRP A 209 -3.85 -1.61 13.62
C TRP A 209 -4.40 -2.21 12.32
N ALA A 210 -5.72 -2.31 12.14
CA ALA A 210 -6.27 -2.95 10.94
C ALA A 210 -7.75 -2.64 10.61
N PRO A 211 -8.13 -1.42 10.18
CA PRO A 211 -9.40 -1.26 9.49
C PRO A 211 -9.34 -1.92 8.10
N GLY A 212 -10.22 -2.88 7.82
CA GLY A 212 -10.40 -3.47 6.48
C GLY A 212 -9.52 -4.68 6.13
N GLU A 213 -9.33 -5.61 7.08
CA GLU A 213 -8.47 -6.82 6.94
C GLU A 213 -8.72 -7.60 5.65
N LEU A 214 -9.97 -7.98 5.41
CA LEU A 214 -10.37 -8.74 4.22
C LEU A 214 -10.20 -7.92 2.93
N HIS A 215 -10.52 -6.62 2.97
CA HIS A 215 -10.39 -5.73 1.82
C HIS A 215 -8.93 -5.65 1.36
N TYR A 216 -7.99 -5.50 2.29
CA TYR A 216 -6.57 -5.51 1.96
C TYR A 216 -6.12 -6.89 1.45
N ALA A 217 -6.52 -7.97 2.12
CA ALA A 217 -6.12 -9.33 1.74
C ALA A 217 -6.57 -9.68 0.31
N LEU A 218 -7.82 -9.33 -0.03
CA LEU A 218 -8.37 -9.48 -1.38
C LEU A 218 -7.60 -8.60 -2.38
N SER A 219 -7.47 -7.30 -2.11
CA SER A 219 -6.72 -6.36 -2.97
C SER A 219 -5.30 -6.85 -3.26
N TRP A 220 -4.57 -7.28 -2.23
CA TRP A 220 -3.24 -7.83 -2.35
C TRP A 220 -3.22 -9.10 -3.20
N TRP A 221 -4.12 -10.05 -2.93
CA TRP A 221 -4.25 -11.27 -3.70
C TRP A 221 -4.54 -11.00 -5.17
N GLY A 222 -5.55 -10.18 -5.47
CA GLY A 222 -5.90 -9.77 -6.82
C GLY A 222 -4.73 -9.08 -7.53
N GLY A 223 -4.05 -8.17 -6.85
CA GLY A 223 -2.87 -7.49 -7.40
C GLY A 223 -1.74 -8.47 -7.75
N VAL A 224 -1.38 -9.37 -6.85
CA VAL A 224 -0.33 -10.38 -7.11
C VAL A 224 -0.74 -11.34 -8.23
N PHE A 225 -1.99 -11.76 -8.25
CA PHE A 225 -2.53 -12.60 -9.33
C PHE A 225 -2.41 -11.91 -10.69
N GLY A 226 -2.86 -10.66 -10.79
CA GLY A 226 -2.75 -9.85 -12.01
C GLY A 226 -1.30 -9.67 -12.46
N PHE A 227 -0.39 -9.41 -11.51
CA PHE A 227 1.03 -9.28 -11.81
C PHE A 227 1.65 -10.56 -12.37
N GLU A 228 1.37 -11.72 -11.77
CA GLU A 228 1.86 -13.01 -12.28
C GLU A 228 1.26 -13.36 -13.64
N TRP A 229 -0.03 -13.07 -13.84
CA TRP A 229 -0.71 -13.26 -15.12
C TRP A 229 -0.11 -12.40 -16.23
N ALA A 230 0.21 -11.14 -15.93
CA ALA A 230 0.92 -10.24 -16.82
C ALA A 230 2.33 -10.77 -17.14
N ARG A 231 3.07 -11.23 -16.12
CA ARG A 231 4.40 -11.80 -16.28
C ARG A 231 4.40 -13.04 -17.17
N ALA A 232 3.43 -13.94 -17.00
CA ALA A 232 3.26 -15.13 -17.84
C ALA A 232 3.03 -14.80 -19.33
N ARG A 233 2.52 -13.60 -19.62
CA ARG A 233 2.33 -13.07 -21.00
C ARG A 233 3.51 -12.23 -21.50
N GLY A 234 4.61 -12.17 -20.75
CA GLY A 234 5.75 -11.31 -21.08
C GLY A 234 5.41 -9.81 -21.02
N TRP A 235 4.34 -9.43 -20.32
CA TRP A 235 3.99 -8.03 -20.13
C TRP A 235 4.88 -7.40 -19.07
N SER A 236 5.29 -6.15 -19.30
CA SER A 236 6.17 -5.40 -18.42
C SER A 236 5.81 -3.93 -18.39
N GLY A 237 6.38 -3.19 -17.42
CA GLY A 237 6.17 -1.76 -17.27
C GLY A 237 4.70 -1.40 -17.05
N ALA A 238 4.19 -0.46 -17.83
CA ALA A 238 2.83 0.07 -17.70
C ALA A 238 1.74 -1.01 -17.81
N ARG A 239 1.90 -2.01 -18.68
CA ARG A 239 0.91 -3.07 -18.87
C ARG A 239 0.78 -3.95 -17.61
N ALA A 240 1.91 -4.33 -17.03
CA ALA A 240 1.93 -5.11 -15.80
C ALA A 240 1.36 -4.33 -14.62
N HIS A 241 1.65 -3.02 -14.55
CA HIS A 241 1.10 -2.13 -13.53
C HIS A 241 -0.43 -2.00 -13.66
N LEU A 242 -0.93 -1.71 -14.86
CA LEU A 242 -2.38 -1.60 -15.10
C LEU A 242 -3.10 -2.90 -14.76
N CYS A 243 -2.54 -4.05 -15.15
CA CYS A 243 -3.09 -5.36 -14.83
C CYS A 243 -3.14 -5.62 -13.31
N LEU A 244 -2.10 -5.20 -12.58
CA LEU A 244 -2.06 -5.27 -11.11
C LEU A 244 -3.19 -4.43 -10.51
N GLY A 245 -3.34 -3.16 -10.93
CA GLY A 245 -4.39 -2.27 -10.42
C GLY A 245 -5.80 -2.78 -10.70
N ILE A 246 -6.06 -3.25 -11.91
CA ILE A 246 -7.37 -3.82 -12.30
C ILE A 246 -7.68 -5.08 -11.49
N SER A 247 -6.72 -6.00 -11.37
CA SER A 247 -6.97 -7.28 -10.69
C SER A 247 -7.15 -7.08 -9.18
N SER A 248 -6.40 -6.14 -8.58
CA SER A 248 -6.59 -5.71 -7.20
C SER A 248 -8.00 -5.16 -6.98
N TRP A 249 -8.43 -4.20 -7.80
CA TRP A 249 -9.78 -3.62 -7.72
C TRP A 249 -10.89 -4.65 -7.96
N PHE A 250 -10.73 -5.51 -8.96
CA PHE A 250 -11.74 -6.53 -9.27
C PHE A 250 -11.90 -7.54 -8.13
N SER A 251 -10.81 -7.88 -7.43
CA SER A 251 -10.87 -8.81 -6.29
C SER A 251 -11.59 -8.25 -5.06
N ILE A 252 -11.59 -6.93 -4.87
CA ILE A 252 -12.32 -6.28 -3.76
C ILE A 252 -13.74 -5.89 -4.14
N LEU A 253 -14.05 -5.81 -5.44
CA LEU A 253 -15.35 -5.33 -5.93
C LEU A 253 -16.56 -6.04 -5.29
N PRO A 254 -16.59 -7.38 -5.12
CA PRO A 254 -17.73 -8.02 -4.45
C PRO A 254 -17.91 -7.56 -3.00
N LEU A 255 -16.81 -7.33 -2.29
CA LEU A 255 -16.83 -6.83 -0.91
C LEU A 255 -17.27 -5.36 -0.87
N ASP A 256 -16.74 -4.51 -1.76
CA ASP A 256 -17.12 -3.11 -1.88
C ASP A 256 -18.62 -2.96 -2.20
N LEU A 257 -19.13 -3.72 -3.17
CA LEU A 257 -20.56 -3.73 -3.50
C LEU A 257 -21.42 -4.23 -2.33
N TRP A 258 -20.95 -5.23 -1.58
CA TRP A 258 -21.64 -5.73 -0.39
C TRP A 258 -21.78 -4.65 0.70
N ILE A 259 -20.75 -3.84 0.90
CA ILE A 259 -20.79 -2.74 1.89
C ILE A 259 -21.43 -1.46 1.36
N GLY A 260 -21.92 -1.46 0.11
CA GLY A 260 -22.54 -0.29 -0.52
C GLY A 260 -21.56 0.76 -1.02
N HIS A 261 -20.30 0.40 -1.25
CA HIS A 261 -19.28 1.27 -1.82
C HIS A 261 -18.98 0.89 -3.27
N PHE A 262 -18.73 1.87 -4.12
CA PHE A 262 -18.29 1.63 -5.49
C PHE A 262 -17.34 2.73 -5.95
N ALA A 263 -16.07 2.38 -6.13
CA ALA A 263 -15.02 3.31 -6.55
C ALA A 263 -14.47 2.91 -7.94
N PRO A 264 -15.20 3.20 -9.03
CA PRO A 264 -14.89 2.71 -10.38
C PRO A 264 -13.56 3.22 -10.93
N TRP A 265 -13.15 4.43 -10.53
CA TRP A 265 -11.94 5.06 -11.03
C TRP A 265 -10.66 4.49 -10.41
N THR A 266 -10.78 3.63 -9.40
CA THR A 266 -9.63 3.08 -8.66
C THR A 266 -8.55 2.49 -9.56
N PRO A 267 -8.82 1.64 -10.57
CA PRO A 267 -7.75 1.08 -11.40
C PRO A 267 -6.97 2.14 -12.18
N VAL A 268 -7.68 3.13 -12.74
CA VAL A 268 -7.09 4.20 -13.57
C VAL A 268 -6.29 5.16 -12.69
N LEU A 269 -6.90 5.61 -11.59
CA LEU A 269 -6.23 6.48 -10.64
C LEU A 269 -5.04 5.78 -10.00
N SER A 270 -5.15 4.51 -9.63
CA SER A 270 -4.02 3.74 -9.12
C SER A 270 -2.88 3.66 -10.12
N PHE A 271 -3.18 3.38 -11.40
CA PHE A 271 -2.17 3.34 -12.46
C PHE A 271 -1.42 4.68 -12.60
N ILE A 272 -2.14 5.80 -12.59
CA ILE A 272 -1.54 7.13 -12.68
C ILE A 272 -0.79 7.45 -11.38
N THR A 273 -1.50 7.43 -10.26
CA THR A 273 -0.99 7.86 -8.95
C THR A 273 0.19 7.03 -8.50
N VAL A 274 0.11 5.69 -8.51
CA VAL A 274 1.18 4.84 -8.00
C VAL A 274 2.43 4.95 -8.86
N GLU A 275 2.30 5.04 -10.18
CA GLU A 275 3.50 5.10 -11.03
C GLU A 275 4.21 6.46 -10.93
N PHE A 276 3.47 7.57 -10.87
CA PHE A 276 4.05 8.90 -10.65
C PHE A 276 4.56 9.07 -9.21
N LEU A 277 3.79 8.62 -8.22
CA LEU A 277 4.19 8.70 -6.82
C LEU A 277 5.41 7.85 -6.61
N VAL A 278 5.45 6.62 -7.07
CA VAL A 278 6.53 5.73 -6.67
C VAL A 278 7.84 5.99 -7.44
N ARG A 279 7.77 6.33 -8.73
CA ARG A 279 9.00 6.55 -9.53
C ARG A 279 9.68 7.89 -9.27
N GLY A 280 8.90 8.92 -8.90
CA GLY A 280 9.42 10.27 -8.68
C GLY A 280 9.06 10.78 -7.30
N GLY A 281 7.75 10.80 -6.98
CA GLY A 281 7.23 11.36 -5.74
C GLY A 281 7.91 10.83 -4.48
N PHE A 282 7.74 9.55 -4.13
CA PHE A 282 8.27 8.90 -2.95
C PHE A 282 9.79 9.02 -2.81
N LEU A 283 10.55 8.89 -3.90
CA LEU A 283 12.01 9.01 -3.81
C LEU A 283 12.42 10.46 -3.49
N LEU A 284 11.81 11.42 -4.18
CA LEU A 284 12.08 12.84 -3.99
C LEU A 284 11.56 13.35 -2.65
N LEU A 285 10.39 12.87 -2.20
CA LEU A 285 9.82 13.12 -0.90
C LEU A 285 10.65 12.51 0.20
N PHE A 286 11.06 11.25 0.04
CA PHE A 286 11.98 10.60 0.96
C PHE A 286 13.27 11.41 1.08
N LEU A 287 13.82 11.87 -0.04
CA LEU A 287 15.03 12.69 -0.03
C LEU A 287 14.78 14.05 0.64
N GLY A 288 13.66 14.72 0.35
CA GLY A 288 13.30 15.98 0.97
C GLY A 288 13.09 15.85 2.47
N VAL A 289 12.40 14.79 2.90
CA VAL A 289 12.17 14.44 4.30
C VAL A 289 13.49 14.07 5.01
N LEU A 290 14.33 13.29 4.35
CA LEU A 290 15.66 12.91 4.86
C LEU A 290 16.55 14.14 5.03
N LEU A 291 16.61 15.00 4.01
CA LEU A 291 17.39 16.23 4.06
C LEU A 291 16.85 17.21 5.10
N SER A 292 15.53 17.32 5.25
CA SER A 292 14.90 18.19 6.26
C SER A 292 15.16 17.66 7.67
N GLY A 293 15.19 16.33 7.84
CA GLY A 293 15.54 15.69 9.11
C GLY A 293 17.01 15.86 9.50
N PHE A 294 17.93 15.64 8.56
CA PHE A 294 19.37 15.77 8.82
C PHE A 294 19.84 17.22 8.86
N PHE A 295 19.15 18.13 8.15
CA PHE A 295 19.52 19.52 8.00
C PHE A 295 18.27 20.42 8.14
N PRO A 296 17.69 20.54 9.35
CA PRO A 296 16.43 21.25 9.57
C PRO A 296 16.47 22.73 9.20
N ASN A 297 17.66 23.34 9.16
CA ASN A 297 17.86 24.72 8.74
C ASN A 297 18.24 24.88 7.25
N ASN A 298 18.16 23.80 6.46
CA ASN A 298 18.52 23.83 5.05
C ASN A 298 17.32 24.25 4.19
N ALA A 299 17.34 25.49 3.71
CA ALA A 299 16.31 26.06 2.86
C ALA A 299 16.01 25.21 1.60
N TRP A 300 17.00 24.50 1.05
CA TRP A 300 16.77 23.63 -0.11
C TRP A 300 15.92 22.41 0.24
N ALA A 301 16.11 21.84 1.43
CA ALA A 301 15.34 20.69 1.87
C ALA A 301 13.88 21.07 2.09
N THR A 302 13.65 22.18 2.79
CA THR A 302 12.34 22.79 3.01
C THR A 302 11.65 23.11 1.69
N HIS A 303 12.28 23.91 0.83
CA HIS A 303 11.69 24.27 -0.46
C HIS A 303 11.38 23.06 -1.34
N SER A 304 12.24 22.06 -1.38
CA SER A 304 11.96 20.85 -2.17
C SER A 304 10.69 20.15 -1.70
N LEU A 305 10.48 20.06 -0.39
CA LEU A 305 9.28 19.44 0.19
C LEU A 305 8.02 20.29 -0.08
N GLU A 306 8.12 21.62 0.03
CA GLU A 306 7.04 22.56 -0.28
C GLU A 306 6.60 22.47 -1.75
N TRP A 307 7.55 22.58 -2.68
CA TRP A 307 7.28 22.53 -4.12
C TRP A 307 6.63 21.21 -4.55
N MET A 308 7.08 20.09 -3.97
CA MET A 308 6.45 18.80 -4.20
C MET A 308 5.03 18.81 -3.68
N SER A 309 4.83 19.18 -2.42
CA SER A 309 3.50 19.18 -1.82
C SER A 309 2.51 20.05 -2.62
N LEU A 310 2.90 21.26 -3.00
CA LEU A 310 2.07 22.17 -3.79
C LEU A 310 1.71 21.59 -5.16
N GLY A 311 2.70 21.10 -5.91
CA GLY A 311 2.47 20.54 -7.25
C GLY A 311 1.53 19.34 -7.23
N TRP A 312 1.68 18.49 -6.22
CA TRP A 312 0.83 17.31 -6.06
C TRP A 312 -0.57 17.63 -5.55
N ASN A 313 -0.70 18.57 -4.61
CA ASN A 313 -2.00 19.05 -4.15
C ASN A 313 -2.78 19.68 -5.31
N ALA A 314 -2.12 20.45 -6.17
CA ALA A 314 -2.72 21.01 -7.37
C ALA A 314 -3.17 19.90 -8.35
N ALA A 315 -2.32 18.90 -8.60
CA ALA A 315 -2.64 17.80 -9.50
C ALA A 315 -3.83 16.96 -9.00
N PHE A 316 -3.80 16.50 -7.74
CA PHE A 316 -4.87 15.70 -7.18
C PHE A 316 -6.15 16.48 -6.93
N GLY A 317 -6.05 17.75 -6.53
CA GLY A 317 -7.20 18.63 -6.39
C GLY A 317 -7.91 18.84 -7.72
N SER A 318 -7.17 19.03 -8.82
CA SER A 318 -7.73 19.19 -10.16
C SER A 318 -8.43 17.91 -10.64
N ILE A 319 -7.78 16.75 -10.48
CA ILE A 319 -8.38 15.46 -10.86
C ILE A 319 -9.62 15.18 -10.00
N GLY A 320 -9.54 15.42 -8.69
CA GLY A 320 -10.65 15.24 -7.76
C GLY A 320 -11.84 16.14 -8.08
N GLY A 321 -11.60 17.39 -8.46
CA GLY A 321 -12.63 18.32 -8.93
C GLY A 321 -13.34 17.81 -10.18
N ILE A 322 -12.58 17.42 -11.21
CA ILE A 322 -13.14 16.84 -12.45
C ILE A 322 -14.00 15.61 -12.16
N LEU A 323 -13.52 14.70 -11.31
CA LEU A 323 -14.26 13.47 -10.97
C LEU A 323 -15.51 13.77 -10.13
N SER A 324 -15.43 14.75 -9.22
CA SER A 324 -16.58 15.16 -8.41
C SER A 324 -17.67 15.81 -9.26
N GLU A 325 -17.30 16.67 -10.21
CA GLU A 325 -18.23 17.23 -11.21
C GLU A 325 -18.86 16.13 -12.07
N TRP A 326 -18.12 15.09 -12.41
CA TRP A 326 -18.64 13.95 -13.18
C TRP A 326 -19.54 13.03 -12.37
N GLY A 327 -19.30 12.89 -11.06
CA GLY A 327 -20.02 12.00 -10.16
C GLY A 327 -21.20 12.64 -9.42
N GLY A 328 -21.20 13.97 -9.24
CA GLY A 328 -22.16 14.68 -8.39
C GLY A 328 -23.59 14.76 -8.93
N ASP A 329 -23.80 14.61 -10.24
CA ASP A 329 -25.10 14.81 -10.90
C ASP A 329 -25.63 13.58 -11.66
N ARG A 330 -24.89 12.46 -11.67
CA ARG A 330 -25.26 11.30 -12.50
C ARG A 330 -25.90 10.20 -11.66
N ASN A 331 -27.03 9.70 -12.15
CA ASN A 331 -27.70 8.54 -11.57
C ASN A 331 -26.73 7.35 -11.57
N LEU A 332 -26.81 6.47 -10.56
CA LEU A 332 -25.89 5.33 -10.40
C LEU A 332 -25.79 4.49 -11.69
N ASP A 333 -26.91 4.34 -12.40
CA ASP A 333 -27.02 3.63 -13.68
C ASP A 333 -26.21 4.29 -14.81
N GLU A 334 -26.16 5.62 -14.88
CA GLU A 334 -25.37 6.36 -15.87
C GLU A 334 -23.88 6.26 -15.56
N THR A 335 -23.52 6.35 -14.28
CA THR A 335 -22.14 6.17 -13.82
C THR A 335 -21.65 4.75 -14.11
N LEU A 336 -22.51 3.74 -13.89
CA LEU A 336 -22.22 2.34 -14.22
C LEU A 336 -22.06 2.14 -15.73
N GLY A 337 -22.91 2.76 -16.56
CA GLY A 337 -22.84 2.67 -18.02
C GLY A 337 -21.59 3.30 -18.61
N VAL A 338 -21.20 4.49 -18.14
CA VAL A 338 -19.95 5.16 -18.54
C VAL A 338 -18.74 4.35 -18.08
N PHE A 339 -18.79 3.82 -16.86
CA PHE A 339 -17.72 2.96 -16.34
C PHE A 339 -17.59 1.67 -17.13
N LEU A 340 -18.68 0.94 -17.39
CA LEU A 340 -18.67 -0.27 -18.21
C LEU A 340 -18.09 0.00 -19.59
N SER A 341 -18.43 1.16 -20.18
CA SER A 341 -17.88 1.59 -21.46
C SER A 341 -16.37 1.85 -21.39
N ALA A 342 -15.90 2.57 -20.37
CA ALA A 342 -14.48 2.84 -20.14
C ALA A 342 -13.68 1.56 -19.80
N PHE A 343 -14.25 0.67 -19.00
CA PHE A 343 -13.68 -0.62 -18.63
C PHE A 343 -13.59 -1.53 -19.86
N CYS A 344 -14.65 -1.62 -20.67
CA CYS A 344 -14.63 -2.32 -21.96
C CYS A 344 -13.56 -1.72 -22.88
N ALA A 345 -13.42 -0.39 -22.95
CA ALA A 345 -12.36 0.25 -23.72
C ALA A 345 -10.95 -0.13 -23.21
N ILE A 346 -10.74 -0.17 -21.89
CA ILE A 346 -9.47 -0.63 -21.29
C ILE A 346 -9.21 -2.10 -21.64
N LEU A 347 -10.22 -2.98 -21.51
CA LEU A 347 -10.10 -4.39 -21.88
C LEU A 347 -9.79 -4.57 -23.37
N ILE A 348 -10.41 -3.76 -24.24
CA ILE A 348 -10.15 -3.74 -25.68
C ILE A 348 -8.70 -3.30 -25.96
N VAL A 349 -8.23 -2.23 -25.31
CA VAL A 349 -6.84 -1.77 -25.43
C VAL A 349 -5.87 -2.85 -24.95
N LEU A 350 -6.14 -3.50 -23.82
CA LEU A 350 -5.32 -4.61 -23.30
C LEU A 350 -5.32 -5.82 -24.25
N ALA A 351 -6.47 -6.18 -24.82
CA ALA A 351 -6.59 -7.26 -25.80
C ALA A 351 -5.84 -6.92 -27.11
N TRP A 352 -5.96 -5.69 -27.60
CA TRP A 352 -5.23 -5.19 -28.77
C TRP A 352 -3.72 -5.18 -28.53
N MET A 353 -3.29 -4.67 -27.38
CA MET A 353 -1.89 -4.72 -26.93
C MET A 353 -1.33 -6.14 -26.82
N GLY A 354 -2.17 -7.13 -26.52
CA GLY A 354 -1.82 -8.55 -26.46
C GLY A 354 -1.61 -9.19 -27.83
N ARG A 355 -2.38 -8.79 -28.86
CA ARG A 355 -2.28 -9.34 -30.22
C ARG A 355 -1.05 -8.87 -31.00
N THR A 356 -0.48 -7.74 -30.65
CA THR A 356 0.62 -7.10 -31.41
C THR A 356 2.02 -7.69 -31.17
N ARG A 357 2.14 -8.80 -30.42
CA ARG A 357 3.46 -9.37 -30.06
C ARG A 357 3.73 -10.82 -30.47
N HIS A 358 2.77 -11.53 -31.07
CA HIS A 358 3.13 -12.79 -31.70
C HIS A 358 3.69 -12.49 -33.09
N SER A 359 5.03 -12.38 -33.16
CA SER A 359 5.74 -12.77 -34.37
C SER A 359 5.28 -14.19 -34.73
N PRO A 360 4.83 -14.46 -35.97
CA PRO A 360 4.45 -15.80 -36.41
C PRO A 360 5.54 -16.86 -36.15
N ASP A 361 6.80 -16.44 -36.00
CA ASP A 361 7.94 -17.34 -35.90
C ASP A 361 8.13 -18.01 -34.52
N GLU A 362 7.50 -17.52 -33.44
CA GLU A 362 7.62 -18.13 -32.10
C GLU A 362 6.61 -19.27 -31.85
N ALA A 363 5.65 -19.50 -32.75
CA ALA A 363 4.63 -20.54 -32.59
C ALA A 363 5.06 -21.95 -33.04
N MET A 364 6.27 -22.12 -33.61
CA MET A 364 6.75 -23.42 -34.09
C MET A 364 7.70 -24.17 -33.13
N ASN A 365 8.01 -23.64 -31.94
CA ASN A 365 8.98 -24.25 -31.03
C ASN A 365 8.48 -24.43 -29.58
N VAL A 366 7.17 -24.57 -29.35
CA VAL A 366 6.60 -24.94 -28.03
C VAL A 366 5.89 -26.28 -28.11
#